data_AF-A0A957V8E1-F1
#
_entry.id   AF-A0A957V8E1-F1
#
_cell.length_a   1.000
_cell.length_b   1.000
_cell.length_c   1.000
_cell.angle_alpha   90.00
_cell.angle_beta   90.00
_cell.angle_gamma   90.00
#
_symmetry.space_group_name_H-M   'P 1'
#
loop_
_entity.id
_entity.type
_entity.pdbx_description
1 polymer ?
#
loop_
_entity_poly.entity_id
_entity_poly.type
_entity_poly.pdbx_seq_one_letter_code
_entity_poly.pdbx_strand_id
1 'polypeptide(L)' 'MRALLLTTSHSYRNEAFQRAATRLGIDLIYGTDQRPLPGQTLPPDQLPLTYDQPDAAAAAIASFARQRPVDAILAV' A
#
# COMPACT_ATOMS: atom_id res chain seq x y z
N MET A 1 -13.42 5.30 4.95
CA MET A 1 -13.11 4.25 3.97
C MET A 1 -11.61 4.15 3.83
N ARG A 2 -11.05 2.95 3.73
CA ARG A 2 -9.62 2.68 3.54
C ARG A 2 -9.39 1.88 2.27
N ALA A 3 -8.42 2.29 1.47
CA ALA A 3 -8.01 1.57 0.27
C ALA A 3 -6.52 1.26 0.30
N LEU A 4 -6.16 0.07 -0.18
CA LEU A 4 -4.77 -0.32 -0.45
C LEU A 4 -4.49 -0.15 -1.94
N LEU A 5 -3.50 0.67 -2.27
CA LEU A 5 -3.01 0.89 -3.63
C LEU A 5 -1.72 0.12 -3.84
N LEU A 6 -1.76 -0.95 -4.64
CA LEU A 6 -0.60 -1.67 -5.11
C LEU A 6 -0.01 -0.91 -6.30
N THR A 7 1.17 -0.34 -6.11
CA THR A 7 1.85 0.51 -7.09
C THR A 7 3.37 0.33 -7.00
N THR A 8 4.11 0.99 -7.88
CA THR A 8 5.56 1.15 -7.77
C THR A 8 5.90 2.41 -6.97
N SER A 9 7.09 2.43 -6.37
CA SER A 9 7.59 3.49 -5.48
C SER A 9 7.58 4.89 -6.10
N HIS A 10 7.71 4.97 -7.43
CA HIS A 10 7.91 6.21 -8.18
C HIS A 10 6.97 6.32 -9.39
N SER A 11 5.66 6.15 -9.18
CA SER A 11 4.68 6.39 -10.23
C SER A 11 4.10 7.80 -10.12
N TYR A 12 4.10 8.56 -11.23
CA TYR A 12 3.38 9.84 -11.35
C TYR A 12 1.88 9.68 -11.03
N ARG A 13 1.35 8.46 -11.12
CA ARG A 13 -0.03 8.13 -10.76
C ARG A 13 -0.28 8.20 -9.25
N ASN A 14 0.75 7.96 -8.43
CA ASN A 14 0.60 7.96 -6.97
C ASN A 14 0.09 9.32 -6.47
N GLU A 15 0.61 10.43 -7.00
CA GLU A 15 0.11 11.76 -6.63
C GLU A 15 -1.35 11.99 -7.04
N ALA A 16 -1.76 11.48 -8.21
CA ALA A 16 -3.13 11.61 -8.68
C ALA A 16 -4.09 10.84 -7.76
N PHE A 17 -3.72 9.62 -7.36
CA PHE A 17 -4.47 8.83 -6.38
C PHE A 17 -4.48 9.47 -5.00
N GLN A 18 -3.35 10.02 -4.53
CA GLN A 18 -3.28 10.73 -3.26
C GLN A 18 -4.24 11.93 -3.23
N ARG A 19 -4.21 12.78 -4.26
CA ARG A 19 -5.12 13.93 -4.37
C ARG A 19 -6.58 13.50 -4.40
N ALA A 20 -6.90 12.42 -5.13
CA ALA A 20 -8.26 11.88 -5.18
C ALA A 20 -8.69 11.35 -3.80
N ALA A 21 -7.84 10.57 -3.13
CA ALA A 21 -8.11 10.04 -1.80
C ALA A 21 -8.34 11.15 -0.77
N THR A 22 -7.51 12.21 -0.77
CA THR A 22 -7.72 13.38 0.09
C THR A 22 -9.07 14.05 -0.17
N ARG A 23 -9.44 14.28 -1.43
CA ARG A 23 -10.72 14.90 -1.79
C ARG A 23 -11.93 14.07 -1.38
N LEU A 24 -11.77 12.74 -1.35
CA LEU A 24 -12.83 11.79 -1.00
C LEU A 24 -12.81 11.37 0.48
N GLY A 25 -11.84 11.83 1.28
CA GLY A 25 -11.68 11.41 2.67
C GLY A 25 -11.34 9.93 2.82
N ILE A 26 -10.60 9.36 1.86
CA ILE A 26 -10.15 7.97 1.87
C ILE A 26 -8.78 7.89 2.52
N ASP A 27 -8.63 6.98 3.47
CA ASP A 27 -7.33 6.60 4.02
C ASP A 27 -6.63 5.69 3.00
N LEU A 28 -5.59 6.21 2.33
CA LEU A 28 -4.89 5.50 1.26
C LEU A 28 -3.59 4.91 1.79
N ILE A 29 -3.44 3.60 1.66
CA ILE A 29 -2.23 2.86 2.02
C ILE A 29 -1.53 2.41 0.75
N TYR A 30 -0.22 2.56 0.71
CA TYR A 30 0.61 2.19 -0.43
C TYR A 30 1.22 0.81 -0.19
N GLY A 31 0.79 -0.18 -0.97
CA GLY A 31 1.53 -1.40 -1.17
C GLY A 31 2.59 -1.15 -2.24
N THR A 32 3.86 -1.32 -1.91
CA THR A 32 4.96 -1.12 -2.88
C THR A 32 5.99 -2.21 -2.75
N ASP A 33 6.67 -2.54 -3.86
CA ASP A 33 7.82 -3.43 -3.89
C ASP A 33 9.08 -2.74 -3.36
N GLN A 34 9.00 -2.24 -2.13
CA GLN A 34 10.10 -1.61 -1.44
C GLN A 34 10.55 -2.49 -0.29
N ARG A 35 11.82 -2.89 -0.33
CA ARG A 35 12.49 -3.44 0.84
C ARG A 35 13.02 -2.28 1.69
N PRO A 36 12.52 -2.09 2.92
CA PRO A 36 13.07 -1.08 3.81
C PRO A 36 14.54 -1.38 4.09
N LEU A 37 15.36 -0.34 4.20
CA LEU A 37 16.75 -0.50 4.60
C LEU A 37 16.84 -0.93 6.07
N PRO A 38 17.92 -1.63 6.49
CA PRO A 38 18.13 -1.96 7.90
C PRO A 38 18.04 -0.71 8.79
N GLY A 39 17.14 -0.74 9.78
CA GLY A 39 16.89 0.39 10.68
C GLY A 39 15.94 1.47 10.15
N GLN A 40 15.41 1.33 8.93
CA GLN A 40 14.41 2.24 8.39
C GLN A 40 13.01 1.91 8.91
N THR A 41 12.39 2.87 9.58
CA THR A 41 10.96 2.81 9.93
C THR A 41 10.16 3.33 8.76
N LEU A 42 9.25 2.51 8.23
CA LEU A 42 8.32 2.95 7.18
C LEU A 42 7.17 3.75 7.78
N PRO A 43 6.63 4.73 7.02
CA PRO A 43 5.40 5.41 7.38
C PRO A 43 4.24 4.42 7.60
N PRO A 44 3.24 4.74 8.46
CA PRO A 44 2.11 3.86 8.75
C PRO A 44 1.18 3.60 7.55
N ASP A 45 1.26 4.44 6.53
CA ASP A 45 0.55 4.37 5.25
C ASP A 45 1.36 3.64 4.17
N GLN A 46 2.48 3.00 4.53
CA GLN A 46 3.23 2.12 3.64
C GLN A 46 3.22 0.66 4.11
N LEU A 47 2.95 -0.23 3.16
CA LEU A 47 3.04 -1.67 3.32
C LEU A 47 4.10 -2.19 2.33
N PRO A 48 5.30 -2.58 2.81
CA PRO A 48 6.29 -3.20 1.96
C PRO A 48 5.79 -4.58 1.53
N LEU A 49 5.87 -4.84 0.23
CA LEU A 49 5.47 -6.10 -0.38
C LEU A 49 6.62 -6.64 -1.23
N THR A 50 6.54 -7.92 -1.55
CA THR A 50 7.55 -8.65 -2.32
C THR A 50 6.87 -9.16 -3.59
N TYR A 51 6.84 -8.35 -4.65
CA TYR A 51 6.00 -8.65 -5.82
C TYR A 51 6.48 -9.84 -6.65
N ASP A 52 7.76 -10.19 -6.57
CA ASP A 52 8.31 -11.40 -7.17
C ASP A 52 7.89 -12.69 -6.43
N GLN A 53 7.26 -12.58 -5.26
CA GLN A 53 6.69 -13.67 -4.48
C GLN A 53 5.20 -13.40 -4.19
N PRO A 54 4.30 -13.60 -5.17
CA PRO A 54 2.90 -13.18 -5.07
C PRO A 54 2.14 -13.79 -3.88
N ASP A 55 2.40 -15.06 -3.54
CA ASP A 55 1.78 -15.71 -2.38
C ASP A 55 2.21 -15.06 -1.06
N ALA A 56 3.50 -14.70 -0.94
CA ALA A 56 4.04 -14.02 0.23
C ALA A 56 3.46 -12.60 0.33
N ALA A 57 3.36 -11.87 -0.78
CA ALA A 57 2.72 -10.55 -0.82
C ALA A 57 1.24 -10.63 -0.42
N ALA A 58 0.49 -11.60 -0.95
CA ALA A 58 -0.92 -11.79 -0.60
C ALA A 58 -1.09 -12.12 0.90
N ALA A 59 -0.23 -12.98 1.45
CA ALA A 59 -0.23 -13.30 2.88
C ALA A 59 0.08 -12.06 3.75
N ALA A 60 1.01 -11.22 3.32
CA ALA A 60 1.32 -9.95 3.99
C ALA A 60 0.12 -8.99 3.98
N ILE A 61 -0.55 -8.84 2.82
CA ILE A 61 -1.78 -8.04 2.68
C ILE A 61 -2.88 -8.58 3.60
N ALA A 62 -3.10 -9.90 3.62
CA ALA A 62 -4.10 -10.51 4.48
C ALA A 62 -3.79 -10.29 5.97
N SER A 63 -2.51 -10.39 6.36
CA SER A 63 -2.08 -10.14 7.73
C SER A 63 -2.28 -8.68 8.14
N PHE A 64 -1.92 -7.76 7.25
CA PHE A 64 -2.16 -6.33 7.42
C PHE A 64 -3.66 -6.03 7.58
N ALA A 65 -4.48 -6.55 6.68
CA ALA A 65 -5.93 -6.33 6.66
C ALA A 65 -6.64 -6.87 7.92
N ARG A 66 -6.12 -7.92 8.57
CA ARG A 66 -6.63 -8.38 9.87
C ARG A 66 -6.42 -7.37 11.00
N GLN A 67 -5.32 -6.62 10.96
CA GLN A 67 -4.98 -5.64 11.99
C GLN A 67 -5.57 -4.25 11.68
N ARG A 68 -5.59 -3.88 10.40
CA ARG A 68 -6.12 -2.61 9.89
C ARG A 68 -6.99 -2.91 8.67
N PRO A 69 -8.31 -3.15 8.86
CA PRO A 69 -9.22 -3.50 7.77
C PRO A 69 -9.17 -2.49 6.62
N VAL A 70 -9.09 -3.02 5.41
CA VAL A 70 -9.15 -2.28 4.14
C VAL A 70 -10.47 -2.60 3.45
N ASP A 71 -11.13 -1.60 2.90
CA ASP A 71 -12.43 -1.74 2.23
C ASP A 71 -12.25 -2.10 0.74
N ALA A 72 -11.09 -1.75 0.17
CA ALA A 72 -10.78 -1.99 -1.23
C ALA A 72 -9.28 -2.18 -1.48
N ILE A 73 -8.93 -2.90 -2.55
CA ILE A 73 -7.57 -3.06 -3.06
C ILE A 73 -7.58 -2.70 -4.55
N LEU A 74 -6.65 -1.85 -4.98
CA LEU A 74 -6.47 -1.43 -6.37
C LEU A 74 -5.02 -1.69 -6.80
N ALA A 75 -4.82 -2.25 -7.98
CA ALA A 75 -3.49 -2.44 -8.58
C ALA A 75 -3.35 -1.59 -9.86
N VAL A 76 -2.26 -0.81 -9.97
CA VAL A 76 -2.02 0.16 -11.06
C VAL A 76 -0.58 0.22 -11.54
#